data_AF-A0A7R9TD29-F1
#
_entry.id   AF-A0A7R9TD29-F1
#
_cell.length_a   1.000
_cell.length_b   1.000
_cell.length_c   1.000
_cell.angle_alpha   90.00
_cell.angle_beta   90.00
_cell.angle_gamma   90.00
#
_symmetry.space_group_name_H-M   'P 1'
#
loop_
_entity.id
_entity.type
_entity.pdbx_description
1 polymer ?
#
loop_
_entity_poly.entity_id
_entity_poly.type
_entity_poly.pdbx_seq_one_letter_code
_entity_poly.pdbx_strand_id
1 'polypeptide(L)'
;GGGATGPAPRVSAALAPAAAARAAAVAVLAFALLCGGGGLAAAADTGPHPSLIYAAPCGSSTWVQSVTWRLMDAHGRTPGWVDFEAFNPWKNKWVQAEVAKGRPMDEAFPAGMARMLDEETAAGRWVVTKLETWGWETCKKCGSNLDLMGDLVRRGAKVVNVYSSNVLDHKACMLRDCFIKYPASLVWKDNGTDATSSVCGKASNWALRSYSSDGVSRPTFADKRRARRELTKVGFNPADIVQVLEQGLVRDSRRPLKLQRWGFTGFETIPVEDLAAFEHSRDQLERSVDAWTRLLKSLGVEAINTTAVRKDLMEHGWGERPLAPHANTLHNYEQVAAAIRASPNARIRSFLREG
;
A
#
# COMPACT_ATOMS: atom_id res chain seq x y z
N GLY A 1 26.68 72.27 28.90
CA GLY A 1 25.69 71.65 27.99
C GLY A 1 25.91 70.16 28.06
N GLY A 2 24.94 69.31 28.38
CA GLY A 2 23.55 69.34 27.95
C GLY A 2 23.43 68.36 26.79
N GLY A 3 22.99 67.13 27.06
CA GLY A 3 22.88 66.07 26.06
C GLY A 3 22.48 64.74 26.68
N ALA A 4 21.27 64.67 27.22
CA ALA A 4 20.65 63.46 27.74
C ALA A 4 20.22 62.54 26.58
N THR A 5 20.62 61.27 26.63
CA THR A 5 20.09 60.20 25.77
C THR A 5 19.30 59.23 26.63
N GLY A 6 17.96 59.31 26.52
CA GLY A 6 17.03 58.38 27.16
C GLY A 6 16.97 57.03 26.42
N PRO A 7 16.54 55.94 27.08
CA PRO A 7 16.41 54.64 26.45
C PRO A 7 15.09 54.53 25.68
N ALA A 8 15.16 53.94 24.49
CA ALA A 8 14.02 53.62 23.63
C ALA A 8 13.18 52.45 24.21
N PRO A 9 11.85 52.43 24.02
CA PRO A 9 10.99 51.38 24.53
C PRO A 9 11.07 50.09 23.68
N ARG A 10 11.09 48.94 24.36
CA ARG A 10 10.95 47.62 23.74
C ARG A 10 9.49 47.43 23.30
N VAL A 11 9.28 47.34 21.99
CA VAL A 11 8.01 46.91 21.40
C VAL A 11 7.96 45.38 21.41
N SER A 12 6.96 44.85 22.10
CA SER A 12 6.66 43.43 22.20
C SER A 12 6.05 42.93 20.88
N ALA A 13 6.73 42.01 20.20
CA ALA A 13 6.20 41.31 19.04
C ALA A 13 5.41 40.07 19.49
N ALA A 14 4.11 40.21 19.67
CA ALA A 14 3.21 39.08 19.87
C ALA A 14 2.91 38.41 18.51
N LEU A 15 3.39 37.17 18.36
CA LEU A 15 3.03 36.25 17.29
C LEU A 15 1.57 35.82 17.42
N ALA A 16 0.78 36.01 16.38
CA ALA A 16 -0.49 35.32 16.18
C ALA A 16 -0.53 34.71 14.77
N PRO A 17 -0.72 33.38 14.66
CA PRO A 17 -1.39 32.85 13.48
C PRO A 17 -2.39 31.75 13.86
N ALA A 18 -3.66 32.12 14.06
CA ALA A 18 -4.78 31.15 14.16
C ALA A 18 -5.91 31.41 13.14
N ALA A 19 -5.84 32.49 12.35
CA ALA A 19 -6.91 32.86 11.43
C ALA A 19 -6.73 32.30 9.99
N ALA A 20 -5.50 32.00 9.56
CA ALA A 20 -5.24 31.56 8.18
C ALA A 20 -5.67 30.10 7.90
N ALA A 21 -5.76 29.24 8.93
CA ALA A 21 -6.14 27.84 8.75
C ALA A 21 -7.64 27.60 8.54
N ARG A 22 -8.51 28.56 8.93
CA ARG A 22 -9.97 28.42 8.77
C ARG A 22 -10.48 28.85 7.39
N ALA A 23 -9.78 29.77 6.71
CA ALA A 23 -10.19 30.22 5.38
C ALA A 23 -9.97 29.16 4.29
N ALA A 24 -8.95 28.30 4.42
CA ALA A 24 -8.68 27.23 3.47
C ALA A 24 -9.69 26.07 3.56
N ALA A 25 -10.29 25.82 4.73
CA ALA A 25 -11.26 24.73 4.92
C ALA A 25 -12.65 25.06 4.33
N VAL A 26 -13.03 26.34 4.29
CA VAL A 26 -14.33 26.77 3.75
C VAL A 26 -14.32 26.81 2.21
N ALA A 27 -13.19 27.12 1.58
CA ALA A 27 -13.06 27.12 0.12
C ALA A 27 -13.14 25.72 -0.51
N VAL A 28 -12.69 24.67 0.21
CA VAL A 28 -12.79 23.28 -0.26
C VAL A 28 -14.21 22.73 -0.18
N LEU A 29 -15.03 23.19 0.78
CA LEU A 29 -16.44 22.79 0.86
C LEU A 29 -17.34 23.49 -0.17
N ALA A 30 -17.05 24.75 -0.53
CA ALA A 30 -17.86 25.50 -1.49
C ALA A 30 -17.72 24.98 -2.94
N PHE A 31 -16.56 24.43 -3.31
CA PHE A 31 -16.34 23.87 -4.66
C PHE A 31 -17.07 22.53 -4.86
N ALA A 32 -17.34 21.78 -3.79
CA ALA A 32 -18.09 20.53 -3.85
C ALA A 32 -19.60 20.74 -4.07
N LEU A 33 -20.14 21.91 -3.71
CA LEU A 33 -21.58 22.22 -3.78
C LEU A 33 -22.02 22.83 -5.11
N LEU A 34 -21.11 23.32 -5.95
CA LEU A 34 -21.43 23.99 -7.22
C LEU A 34 -21.33 23.08 -8.46
N CYS A 35 -20.96 21.80 -8.30
CA CYS A 35 -20.85 20.84 -9.40
C CYS A 35 -21.91 19.72 -9.40
N GLY A 36 -22.97 19.80 -8.57
CA GLY A 36 -24.14 18.94 -8.73
C GLY A 36 -24.99 19.46 -9.89
N GLY A 37 -25.10 18.82 -11.06
CA GLY A 37 -25.02 17.40 -11.35
C GLY A 37 -26.36 17.00 -11.94
N GLY A 38 -26.57 17.35 -13.23
CA GLY A 38 -27.70 16.84 -13.99
C GLY A 38 -27.61 15.32 -14.04
N GLY A 39 -28.55 14.66 -13.37
CA GLY A 39 -28.64 13.21 -13.29
C GLY A 39 -29.01 12.60 -14.62
N LEU A 40 -28.02 12.30 -15.44
CA LEU A 40 -28.13 11.18 -16.38
C LEU A 40 -28.02 9.91 -15.53
N ALA A 41 -29.11 9.14 -15.46
CA ALA A 41 -29.08 7.79 -14.91
C ALA A 41 -28.04 7.01 -15.70
N ALA A 42 -26.86 6.81 -15.10
CA ALA A 42 -25.83 5.94 -15.64
C ALA A 42 -26.47 4.57 -15.80
N ALA A 43 -26.59 4.10 -17.05
CA ALA A 43 -26.89 2.69 -17.31
C ALA A 43 -25.95 1.86 -16.45
N ALA A 44 -26.49 0.87 -15.71
CA ALA A 44 -25.69 0.00 -14.86
C ALA A 44 -24.57 -0.58 -15.71
N ASP A 45 -23.35 -0.12 -15.46
CA ASP A 45 -22.17 -0.49 -16.22
C ASP A 45 -21.75 -1.88 -15.70
N THR A 46 -22.31 -2.92 -16.31
CA THR A 46 -22.21 -4.31 -15.82
C THR A 46 -21.01 -5.08 -16.38
N GLY A 47 -20.23 -4.43 -17.26
CA GLY A 47 -19.12 -5.06 -17.97
C GLY A 47 -17.90 -5.30 -17.08
N PRO A 48 -16.94 -6.14 -17.52
CA PRO A 48 -15.65 -6.23 -16.87
C PRO A 48 -14.91 -4.90 -17.02
N HIS A 49 -14.54 -4.31 -15.89
CA HIS A 49 -13.71 -3.10 -15.84
C HIS A 49 -12.32 -3.41 -15.27
N PRO A 50 -11.28 -2.64 -15.65
CA PRO A 50 -10.02 -2.70 -14.95
C PRO A 50 -10.24 -2.34 -13.47
N SER A 51 -9.81 -3.23 -12.58
CA SER A 51 -9.98 -3.13 -11.12
C SER A 51 -8.61 -3.03 -10.47
N LEU A 52 -8.34 -1.89 -9.85
CA LEU A 52 -7.01 -1.54 -9.36
C LEU A 52 -6.98 -1.56 -7.82
N ILE A 53 -6.05 -2.32 -7.26
CA ILE A 53 -5.75 -2.28 -5.82
C ILE A 53 -4.54 -1.37 -5.64
N TYR A 54 -4.77 -0.11 -5.29
CA TYR A 54 -3.69 0.81 -5.00
C TYR A 54 -3.14 0.57 -3.60
N ALA A 55 -1.98 -0.08 -3.52
CA ALA A 55 -1.35 -0.42 -2.26
C ALA A 55 0.17 -0.26 -2.35
N ALA A 56 0.79 0.26 -1.29
CA ALA A 56 2.25 0.28 -1.19
C ALA A 56 2.79 -1.14 -0.90
N PRO A 57 4.09 -1.38 -1.19
CA PRO A 57 4.74 -2.60 -0.74
C PRO A 57 4.59 -2.77 0.76
N CYS A 58 4.55 -4.01 1.23
CA CYS A 58 4.27 -4.34 2.63
C CYS A 58 2.92 -3.87 3.18
N GLY A 59 2.03 -3.30 2.36
CA GLY A 59 0.60 -3.12 2.69
C GLY A 59 -0.23 -4.37 2.39
N SER A 60 0.40 -5.55 2.44
CA SER A 60 -0.19 -6.85 2.08
C SER A 60 -0.81 -6.93 0.68
N SER A 61 -0.35 -6.12 -0.28
CA SER A 61 -0.93 -5.99 -1.64
C SER A 61 -1.18 -7.33 -2.33
N THR A 62 -0.22 -8.27 -2.30
CA THR A 62 -0.38 -9.61 -2.87
C THR A 62 -1.43 -10.46 -2.13
N TRP A 63 -1.49 -10.39 -0.81
CA TRP A 63 -2.51 -11.09 -0.01
C TRP A 63 -3.89 -10.50 -0.30
N VAL A 64 -4.02 -9.17 -0.30
CA VAL A 64 -5.27 -8.48 -0.63
C VAL A 64 -5.76 -8.91 -2.02
N GLN A 65 -4.90 -8.84 -3.04
CA GLN A 65 -5.26 -9.25 -4.39
C GLN A 65 -5.71 -10.71 -4.47
N SER A 66 -5.03 -11.61 -3.76
CA SER A 66 -5.39 -13.04 -3.75
C SER A 66 -6.78 -13.28 -3.15
N VAL A 67 -7.10 -12.62 -2.04
CA VAL A 67 -8.42 -12.71 -1.40
C VAL A 67 -9.48 -12.02 -2.27
N THR A 68 -9.17 -10.86 -2.86
CA THR A 68 -10.05 -10.19 -3.82
C THR A 68 -10.42 -11.10 -4.99
N TRP A 69 -9.46 -11.83 -5.57
CA TRP A 69 -9.73 -12.77 -6.66
C TRP A 69 -10.73 -13.86 -6.26
N ARG A 70 -10.51 -14.52 -5.11
CA ARG A 70 -11.44 -15.56 -4.63
C ARG A 70 -12.84 -14.99 -4.37
N LEU A 71 -12.90 -13.84 -3.69
CA LEU A 71 -14.18 -13.21 -3.38
C LEU A 71 -14.90 -12.76 -4.65
N MET A 72 -14.21 -12.20 -5.64
CA MET A 72 -14.83 -11.83 -6.91
C MET A 72 -15.35 -13.04 -7.68
N ASP A 73 -14.59 -14.13 -7.71
CA ASP A 73 -15.02 -15.39 -8.34
C ASP A 73 -16.27 -15.97 -7.65
N ALA A 74 -16.32 -15.93 -6.31
CA ALA A 74 -17.50 -16.30 -5.53
C ALA A 74 -18.75 -15.44 -5.81
N HIS A 75 -18.59 -14.29 -6.48
CA HIS A 75 -19.66 -13.41 -6.94
C HIS A 75 -19.88 -13.46 -8.46
N GLY A 76 -19.39 -14.51 -9.14
CA GLY A 76 -19.55 -14.70 -10.58
C GLY A 76 -18.72 -13.72 -11.42
N ARG A 77 -17.69 -13.09 -10.82
CA ARG A 77 -16.77 -12.17 -11.50
C ARG A 77 -15.41 -12.84 -11.63
N THR A 78 -15.26 -13.71 -12.62
CA THR A 78 -14.03 -14.48 -12.84
C THR A 78 -12.84 -13.57 -13.09
N PRO A 79 -11.81 -13.57 -12.22
CA PRO A 79 -10.61 -12.77 -12.42
C PRO A 79 -9.84 -13.21 -13.67
N GLY A 80 -9.30 -12.24 -14.40
CA GLY A 80 -8.36 -12.47 -15.47
C GLY A 80 -7.06 -13.06 -14.96
N TRP A 81 -6.42 -13.90 -15.76
CA TRP A 81 -5.12 -14.50 -15.43
C TRP A 81 -4.01 -13.50 -15.72
N VAL A 82 -3.96 -12.45 -14.90
CA VAL A 82 -2.94 -11.41 -14.92
C VAL A 82 -1.97 -11.66 -13.76
N ASP A 83 -0.67 -11.48 -14.01
CA ASP A 83 0.33 -11.58 -12.94
C ASP A 83 -0.01 -10.60 -11.80
N PHE A 84 0.40 -10.94 -10.57
CA PHE A 84 0.31 -10.05 -9.43
C PHE A 84 0.96 -8.70 -9.71
N GLU A 85 1.94 -8.64 -10.62
CA GLU A 85 2.58 -7.41 -11.05
C GLU A 85 2.27 -7.07 -12.51
N ALA A 86 0.99 -7.12 -12.92
CA ALA A 86 0.59 -6.80 -14.29
C ALA A 86 1.07 -5.42 -14.78
N PHE A 87 1.25 -4.46 -13.88
CA PHE A 87 1.80 -3.13 -14.19
C PHE A 87 3.33 -3.07 -14.22
N ASN A 88 4.03 -4.17 -13.96
CA ASN A 88 5.48 -4.26 -14.14
C ASN A 88 5.77 -4.58 -15.62
N PRO A 89 6.30 -3.63 -16.42
CA PRO A 89 6.49 -3.82 -17.86
C PRO A 89 7.36 -5.03 -18.18
N TRP A 90 8.28 -5.40 -17.28
CA TRP A 90 9.23 -6.50 -17.45
C TRP A 90 8.63 -7.88 -17.20
N LYS A 91 7.48 -7.95 -16.54
CA LYS A 91 6.75 -9.20 -16.26
C LYS A 91 5.46 -9.33 -17.07
N ASN A 92 4.95 -8.22 -17.59
CA ASN A 92 3.74 -8.22 -18.40
C ASN A 92 4.03 -8.77 -19.80
N LYS A 93 3.51 -9.95 -20.12
CA LYS A 93 3.70 -10.62 -21.42
C LYS A 93 3.21 -9.80 -22.62
N TRP A 94 2.16 -8.99 -22.46
CA TRP A 94 1.62 -8.16 -23.53
C TRP A 94 2.54 -6.99 -23.84
N VAL A 95 3.10 -6.37 -22.79
CA VAL A 95 4.13 -5.33 -22.93
C VAL A 95 5.40 -5.90 -23.56
N GLN A 96 5.87 -7.07 -23.10
CA GLN A 96 7.03 -7.74 -23.68
C GLN A 96 6.81 -8.13 -25.15
N ALA A 97 5.60 -8.52 -25.53
CA ALA A 97 5.25 -8.79 -26.92
C ALA A 97 5.32 -7.53 -27.80
N GLU A 98 4.95 -6.36 -27.28
CA GLU A 98 5.11 -5.09 -28.00
C GLU A 98 6.58 -4.67 -28.11
N VAL A 99 7.38 -4.86 -27.06
CA VAL A 99 8.84 -4.64 -27.11
C VAL A 99 9.50 -5.55 -28.15
N ALA A 100 9.08 -6.82 -28.23
CA ALA A 100 9.61 -7.78 -29.21
C ALA A 100 9.31 -7.39 -30.67
N LYS A 101 8.30 -6.54 -30.91
CA LYS A 101 8.03 -5.94 -32.23
C LYS A 101 8.93 -4.73 -32.55
N GLY A 102 9.87 -4.41 -31.67
CA GLY A 102 10.77 -3.27 -31.83
C GLY A 102 10.22 -1.93 -31.31
N ARG A 103 9.06 -1.92 -30.63
CA ARG A 103 8.54 -0.69 -30.01
C ARG A 103 9.40 -0.29 -28.81
N PRO A 104 9.70 1.01 -28.63
CA PRO A 104 10.35 1.50 -27.42
C PRO A 104 9.42 1.33 -26.21
N MET A 105 9.99 1.26 -25.00
CA MET A 105 9.24 0.88 -23.78
C MET A 105 8.08 1.83 -23.45
N ASP A 106 8.24 3.12 -23.72
CA ASP A 106 7.24 4.16 -23.54
C ASP A 106 6.01 4.01 -24.46
N GLU A 107 6.18 3.44 -25.65
CA GLU A 107 5.06 3.07 -26.53
C GLU A 107 4.54 1.66 -26.25
N ALA A 108 5.45 0.72 -25.98
CA ALA A 108 5.11 -0.69 -25.76
C ALA A 108 4.29 -0.90 -24.48
N PHE A 109 4.56 -0.12 -23.43
CA PHE A 109 3.83 -0.24 -22.17
C PHE A 109 2.34 0.10 -22.30
N PRO A 110 1.92 1.30 -22.73
CA PRO A 110 0.50 1.61 -22.90
C PRO A 110 -0.17 0.70 -23.92
N ALA A 111 0.50 0.35 -25.03
CA ALA A 111 -0.05 -0.56 -26.04
C ALA A 111 -0.27 -1.98 -25.49
N GLY A 112 0.70 -2.52 -24.76
CA GLY A 112 0.59 -3.84 -24.13
C GLY A 112 -0.47 -3.87 -23.03
N MET A 113 -0.58 -2.80 -22.24
CA MET A 113 -1.63 -2.68 -21.22
C MET A 113 -3.02 -2.59 -21.86
N ALA A 114 -3.21 -1.75 -22.88
CA ALA A 114 -4.46 -1.67 -23.62
C ALA A 114 -4.86 -3.04 -24.19
N ARG A 115 -3.93 -3.73 -24.85
CA ARG A 115 -4.15 -5.07 -25.39
C ARG A 115 -4.53 -6.09 -24.31
N MET A 116 -3.85 -6.09 -23.17
CA MET A 116 -4.21 -6.95 -22.04
C MET A 116 -5.66 -6.69 -21.59
N LEU A 117 -6.02 -5.42 -21.40
CA LEU A 117 -7.37 -5.06 -20.97
C LEU A 117 -8.41 -5.48 -22.01
N ASP A 118 -8.15 -5.25 -23.29
CA ASP A 118 -9.07 -5.59 -24.38
C ASP A 118 -9.25 -7.12 -24.49
N GLU A 119 -8.18 -7.91 -24.41
CA GLU A 119 -8.24 -9.38 -24.47
C GLU A 119 -8.98 -9.97 -23.26
N GLU A 120 -8.72 -9.47 -22.05
CA GLU A 120 -9.39 -9.97 -20.84
C GLU A 120 -10.88 -9.56 -20.81
N THR A 121 -11.19 -8.33 -21.23
CA THR A 121 -12.58 -7.83 -21.37
C THR A 121 -13.35 -8.66 -22.40
N ALA A 122 -12.76 -8.92 -23.57
CA ALA A 122 -13.36 -9.74 -24.62
C ALA A 122 -13.60 -11.19 -24.17
N ALA A 123 -12.81 -11.69 -23.23
CA ALA A 123 -13.00 -12.99 -22.60
C ALA A 123 -13.97 -12.99 -21.40
N GLY A 124 -14.60 -11.84 -21.10
CA GLY A 124 -15.53 -11.71 -19.97
C GLY A 124 -14.85 -11.75 -18.60
N ARG A 125 -13.53 -11.53 -18.53
CA ARG A 125 -12.74 -11.65 -17.29
C ARG A 125 -12.42 -10.30 -16.68
N TRP A 126 -12.34 -10.27 -15.35
CA TRP A 126 -12.07 -9.06 -14.57
C TRP A 126 -10.58 -8.87 -14.33
N VAL A 127 -9.99 -7.81 -14.86
CA VAL A 127 -8.57 -7.50 -14.59
C VAL A 127 -8.45 -6.88 -13.21
N VAL A 128 -8.06 -7.69 -12.22
CA VAL A 128 -7.84 -7.23 -10.84
C VAL A 128 -6.36 -7.32 -10.53
N THR A 129 -5.72 -6.18 -10.31
CA THR A 129 -4.26 -6.16 -10.10
C THR A 129 -3.83 -5.04 -9.16
N LYS A 130 -2.76 -5.29 -8.39
CA LYS A 130 -2.16 -4.25 -7.57
C LYS A 130 -1.44 -3.21 -8.42
N LEU A 131 -1.71 -1.94 -8.12
CA LEU A 131 -0.97 -0.81 -8.66
C LEU A 131 0.14 -0.48 -7.65
N GLU A 132 1.30 -1.11 -7.80
CA GLU A 132 2.45 -0.82 -6.95
C GLU A 132 3.13 0.48 -7.36
N THR A 133 3.45 1.33 -6.38
CA THR A 133 4.18 2.57 -6.65
C THR A 133 5.60 2.33 -7.17
N TRP A 134 6.22 1.16 -6.91
CA TRP A 134 7.62 0.94 -7.24
C TRP A 134 7.88 0.66 -8.71
N GLY A 135 7.22 -0.31 -9.34
CA GLY A 135 7.39 -0.56 -10.78
C GLY A 135 7.03 0.66 -11.63
N TRP A 136 6.01 1.38 -11.17
CA TRP A 136 5.46 2.61 -11.73
C TRP A 136 6.37 3.84 -11.61
N GLU A 137 6.95 4.12 -10.44
CA GLU A 137 7.80 5.29 -10.21
C GLU A 137 9.26 5.06 -10.64
N THR A 138 9.68 3.78 -10.70
CA THR A 138 11.04 3.44 -11.12
C THR A 138 11.21 3.35 -12.63
N CYS A 139 10.12 3.18 -13.40
CA CYS A 139 10.21 3.27 -14.85
C CYS A 139 10.30 4.73 -15.32
N LYS A 140 11.41 5.40 -15.00
CA LYS A 140 11.76 6.73 -15.54
C LYS A 140 11.81 6.76 -17.07
N LYS A 141 11.92 5.60 -17.72
CA LYS A 141 12.00 5.42 -19.17
C LYS A 141 10.66 5.16 -19.86
N CYS A 142 9.55 4.99 -19.12
CA CYS A 142 8.26 4.59 -19.71
C CYS A 142 7.41 5.76 -20.28
N GLY A 143 7.97 6.95 -20.53
CA GLY A 143 7.18 8.09 -21.02
C GLY A 143 6.10 8.55 -20.02
N SER A 144 5.25 9.51 -20.38
CA SER A 144 4.32 10.19 -19.45
C SER A 144 3.29 9.24 -18.82
N ASN A 145 3.62 8.77 -17.62
CA ASN A 145 2.74 8.09 -16.65
C ASN A 145 1.31 8.68 -16.53
N LEU A 146 1.07 9.96 -16.84
CA LEU A 146 -0.28 10.53 -16.79
C LEU A 146 -1.22 9.92 -17.85
N ASP A 147 -0.68 9.49 -18.99
CA ASP A 147 -1.50 9.03 -20.11
C ASP A 147 -2.16 7.68 -19.83
N LEU A 148 -1.44 6.74 -19.17
CA LEU A 148 -2.01 5.45 -18.79
C LEU A 148 -3.09 5.59 -17.70
N MET A 149 -2.86 6.41 -16.67
CA MET A 149 -3.88 6.61 -15.63
C MET A 149 -5.11 7.30 -16.21
N GLY A 150 -4.93 8.31 -17.06
CA GLY A 150 -6.02 8.93 -17.80
C GLY A 150 -6.75 7.93 -18.69
N ASP A 151 -6.05 7.00 -19.32
CA ASP A 151 -6.66 5.94 -20.14
C ASP A 151 -7.48 4.95 -19.31
N LEU A 152 -6.95 4.51 -18.18
CA LEU A 152 -7.69 3.65 -17.24
C LEU A 152 -8.96 4.34 -16.76
N VAL A 153 -8.88 5.62 -16.39
CA VAL A 153 -10.06 6.40 -15.99
C VAL A 153 -11.08 6.51 -17.14
N ARG A 154 -10.64 6.80 -18.37
CA ARG A 154 -11.52 6.83 -19.56
C ARG A 154 -12.17 5.47 -19.85
N ARG A 155 -11.49 4.37 -19.53
CA ARG A 155 -12.00 3.00 -19.65
C ARG A 155 -12.88 2.57 -18.47
N GLY A 156 -13.24 3.49 -17.57
CA GLY A 156 -14.10 3.20 -16.43
C GLY A 156 -13.44 2.38 -15.33
N ALA A 157 -12.10 2.37 -15.27
CA ALA A 157 -11.38 1.61 -14.26
C ALA A 157 -11.83 1.99 -12.84
N LYS A 158 -12.04 0.97 -12.02
CA LYS A 158 -12.38 1.08 -10.62
C LYS A 158 -11.12 0.92 -9.78
N VAL A 159 -11.03 1.64 -8.67
CA VAL A 159 -9.87 1.57 -7.79
C VAL A 159 -10.32 1.46 -6.34
N VAL A 160 -9.51 0.79 -5.52
CA VAL A 160 -9.57 0.84 -4.06
C VAL A 160 -8.18 1.20 -3.55
N ASN A 161 -8.12 2.09 -2.57
CA ASN A 161 -6.86 2.42 -1.87
C ASN A 161 -6.75 1.56 -0.61
N VAL A 162 -5.71 0.73 -0.55
CA VAL A 162 -5.41 -0.09 0.63
C VAL A 162 -4.09 0.35 1.25
N TYR A 163 -4.09 0.52 2.56
CA TYR A 163 -2.92 1.00 3.30
C TYR A 163 -2.75 0.26 4.62
N SER A 164 -1.55 0.30 5.20
CA SER A 164 -1.37 -0.16 6.58
C SER A 164 -1.57 1.00 7.51
N SER A 165 -2.54 0.87 8.41
CA SER A 165 -2.83 1.89 9.40
C SER A 165 -1.84 1.86 10.58
N ASN A 166 -1.14 0.74 10.77
CA ASN A 166 -0.01 0.63 11.70
C ASN A 166 1.33 0.90 10.98
N VAL A 167 1.78 2.16 11.02
CA VAL A 167 3.00 2.58 10.31
C VAL A 167 4.25 1.85 10.84
N LEU A 168 4.29 1.46 12.11
CA LEU A 168 5.42 0.71 12.68
C LEU A 168 5.55 -0.67 12.05
N ASP A 169 4.44 -1.42 11.91
CA ASP A 169 4.44 -2.69 11.17
C ASP A 169 4.83 -2.51 9.72
N HIS A 170 4.31 -1.45 9.08
CA HIS A 170 4.64 -1.16 7.70
C HIS A 170 6.14 -0.95 7.54
N LYS A 171 6.78 -0.13 8.40
CA LYS A 171 8.25 0.08 8.36
C LYS A 171 9.02 -1.19 8.68
N ALA A 172 8.59 -1.97 9.66
CA ALA A 172 9.25 -3.23 10.01
C ALA A 172 9.22 -4.21 8.83
N CYS A 173 8.08 -4.34 8.16
CA CYS A 173 7.97 -5.13 6.94
C CYS A 173 8.84 -4.58 5.82
N MET A 174 8.78 -3.26 5.56
CA MET A 174 9.57 -2.63 4.50
C MET A 174 11.07 -2.84 4.71
N LEU A 175 11.55 -2.82 5.95
CA LEU A 175 12.94 -3.13 6.27
C LEU A 175 13.25 -4.61 6.07
N ARG A 176 12.40 -5.51 6.60
CA ARG A 176 12.55 -6.98 6.46
C ARG A 176 12.61 -7.43 5.01
N ASP A 177 11.78 -6.82 4.17
CA ASP A 177 11.71 -7.12 2.74
C ASP A 177 12.65 -6.25 1.90
N CYS A 178 13.48 -5.43 2.55
CA CYS A 178 14.52 -4.63 1.92
C CYS A 178 14.04 -3.59 0.90
N PHE A 179 12.83 -3.08 1.11
CA PHE A 179 12.29 -1.95 0.37
C PHE A 179 12.82 -0.59 0.86
N ILE A 180 13.42 -0.53 2.05
CA ILE A 180 14.05 0.69 2.57
C ILE A 180 15.44 0.41 3.13
N LYS A 181 16.29 1.44 3.06
CA LYS A 181 17.51 1.60 3.84
C LYS A 181 17.24 2.87 4.68
N TYR A 182 17.65 2.92 5.95
CA TYR A 182 17.60 4.07 6.88
C TYR A 182 16.43 4.19 7.88
N PRO A 183 16.69 4.79 9.07
CA PRO A 183 17.81 4.53 9.97
C PRO A 183 17.48 3.28 10.79
N ALA A 184 17.51 2.14 10.10
CA ALA A 184 17.09 0.86 10.64
C ALA A 184 17.98 -0.24 10.11
N SER A 185 18.20 -1.27 10.93
CA SER A 185 19.08 -2.39 10.65
C SER A 185 18.29 -3.70 10.67
N LEU A 186 18.63 -4.62 9.78
CA LEU A 186 18.23 -6.01 9.94
C LEU A 186 19.11 -6.64 11.01
N VAL A 187 18.50 -7.38 11.94
CA VAL A 187 19.21 -8.09 12.99
C VAL A 187 18.79 -9.55 12.95
N TRP A 188 19.75 -10.45 12.81
CA TRP A 188 19.52 -11.88 12.91
C TRP A 188 20.50 -12.49 13.90
N LYS A 189 20.13 -13.62 14.48
CA LYS A 189 21.05 -14.41 15.30
C LYS A 189 21.98 -15.21 14.39
N ASP A 190 23.28 -15.03 14.56
CA ASP A 190 24.35 -15.82 13.95
C ASP A 190 25.17 -16.47 15.07
N ASN A 191 25.12 -17.80 15.17
CA ASN A 191 25.78 -18.58 16.24
C ASN A 191 25.51 -18.06 17.68
N GLY A 192 24.28 -17.64 17.96
CA GLY A 192 23.88 -17.15 19.28
C GLY A 192 24.26 -15.70 19.58
N THR A 193 24.94 -15.02 18.66
CA THR A 193 25.21 -13.57 18.74
C THR A 193 24.34 -12.80 17.75
N ASP A 194 23.95 -11.58 18.11
CA ASP A 194 23.17 -10.73 17.20
C ASP A 194 24.10 -10.12 16.15
N ALA A 195 23.92 -10.55 14.90
CA ALA A 195 24.58 -9.95 13.75
C ALA A 195 23.68 -8.84 13.21
N THR A 196 24.14 -7.59 13.30
CA THR A 196 23.50 -6.47 12.63
C THR A 196 23.98 -6.39 11.19
N SER A 197 23.09 -6.01 10.29
CA SER A 197 23.46 -5.84 8.90
C SER A 197 22.74 -4.69 8.24
N SER A 198 23.54 -3.86 7.57
CA SER A 198 23.10 -2.85 6.60
C SER A 198 22.55 -3.48 5.30
N VAL A 199 22.43 -4.80 5.27
CA VAL A 199 22.57 -5.61 4.08
C VAL A 199 21.20 -5.96 3.51
N CYS A 200 20.53 -4.92 3.05
CA CYS A 200 19.63 -5.09 1.91
C CYS A 200 20.39 -5.26 0.58
N GLY A 201 21.72 -5.03 0.58
CA GLY A 201 22.57 -5.22 -0.60
C GLY A 201 23.15 -6.63 -0.83
N LYS A 202 23.35 -7.47 0.20
CA LYS A 202 23.83 -8.87 0.03
C LYS A 202 22.70 -9.90 0.13
N ALA A 203 21.57 -9.59 0.76
CA ALA A 203 20.41 -10.48 0.76
C ALA A 203 19.79 -10.66 -0.65
N SER A 204 19.77 -9.60 -1.48
CA SER A 204 19.34 -9.69 -2.87
C SER A 204 20.33 -10.47 -3.75
N ASN A 205 21.65 -10.28 -3.56
CA ASN A 205 22.67 -11.01 -4.32
C ASN A 205 22.83 -12.49 -3.92
N TRP A 206 22.52 -12.87 -2.68
CA TRP A 206 22.49 -14.29 -2.27
C TRP A 206 21.15 -14.98 -2.61
N ALA A 207 20.05 -14.22 -2.71
CA ALA A 207 18.76 -14.73 -3.17
C ALA A 207 18.69 -14.93 -4.69
N LEU A 208 19.31 -14.04 -5.48
CA LEU A 208 19.29 -14.11 -6.95
C LEU A 208 20.25 -15.15 -7.54
N ARG A 209 21.23 -15.65 -6.79
CA ARG A 209 22.15 -16.73 -7.25
C ARG A 209 21.56 -18.15 -7.21
N SER A 210 20.23 -18.30 -7.06
CA SER A 210 19.60 -19.61 -6.97
C SER A 210 19.00 -20.13 -8.29
N TYR A 211 19.14 -19.40 -9.41
CA TYR A 211 19.04 -20.02 -10.73
C TYR A 211 20.40 -20.63 -11.06
N SER A 212 20.66 -21.84 -10.58
CA SER A 212 21.71 -22.66 -11.20
C SER A 212 21.10 -23.34 -12.42
N SER A 213 21.82 -23.27 -13.54
CA SER A 213 21.48 -23.90 -14.81
C SER A 213 21.58 -25.43 -14.79
N ASP A 214 21.74 -26.04 -13.61
CA ASP A 214 22.06 -27.45 -13.38
C ASP A 214 20.84 -28.30 -13.02
N GLY A 215 19.62 -27.74 -13.05
CA GLY A 215 18.37 -28.51 -12.87
C GLY A 215 18.13 -29.03 -11.44
N VAL A 216 18.96 -28.66 -10.45
CA VAL A 216 18.74 -29.03 -9.06
C VAL A 216 17.77 -28.04 -8.41
N SER A 217 16.61 -28.54 -7.96
CA SER A 217 15.62 -27.74 -7.20
C SER A 217 16.25 -27.20 -5.92
N ARG A 218 16.69 -25.94 -5.94
CA ARG A 218 17.10 -25.20 -4.74
C ARG A 218 15.85 -24.53 -4.14
N PRO A 219 15.73 -24.47 -2.80
CA PRO A 219 14.59 -23.82 -2.15
C PRO A 219 14.40 -22.42 -2.72
N THR A 220 13.17 -22.14 -3.13
CA THR A 220 12.79 -20.88 -3.79
C THR A 220 13.07 -19.70 -2.85
N PHE A 221 13.05 -18.48 -3.40
CA PHE A 221 13.11 -17.26 -2.57
C PHE A 221 12.02 -17.25 -1.49
N ALA A 222 10.86 -17.83 -1.76
CA ALA A 222 9.78 -18.00 -0.81
C ALA A 222 10.14 -18.99 0.32
N ASP A 223 10.83 -20.09 0.01
CA ASP A 223 11.23 -21.12 0.98
C ASP A 223 12.35 -20.64 1.90
N LYS A 224 13.37 -19.95 1.35
CA LYS A 224 14.42 -19.30 2.15
C LYS A 224 13.89 -18.15 2.99
N ARG A 225 12.88 -17.41 2.49
CA ARG A 225 12.14 -16.41 3.29
C ARG A 225 11.41 -17.05 4.45
N ARG A 226 10.69 -18.15 4.20
CA ARG A 226 9.87 -18.82 5.21
C ARG A 226 10.76 -19.38 6.33
N ALA A 227 11.89 -19.99 5.97
CA ALA A 227 12.87 -20.51 6.92
C ALA A 227 13.61 -19.42 7.76
N ARG A 228 13.65 -18.16 7.30
CA ARG A 228 14.33 -17.05 8.03
C ARG A 228 13.40 -16.06 8.72
N ARG A 229 12.09 -16.10 8.42
CA ARG A 229 11.08 -15.20 9.00
C ARG A 229 10.99 -15.32 10.53
N GLU A 230 11.30 -16.49 11.08
CA GLU A 230 11.26 -16.75 12.52
C GLU A 230 12.52 -16.27 13.27
N LEU A 231 13.60 -15.90 12.56
CA LEU A 231 14.90 -15.57 13.17
C LEU A 231 15.39 -14.14 12.91
N THR A 232 14.65 -13.34 12.14
CA THR A 232 15.07 -11.99 11.74
C THR A 232 14.20 -10.93 12.41
N LYS A 233 14.78 -10.17 13.31
CA LYS A 233 14.17 -8.98 13.92
C LYS A 233 14.64 -7.71 13.20
N VAL A 234 13.93 -6.62 13.40
CA VAL A 234 14.31 -5.29 12.90
C VAL A 234 14.76 -4.40 14.04
N GLY A 235 15.87 -3.70 13.87
CA GLY A 235 16.33 -2.67 14.80
C GLY A 235 16.03 -1.29 14.23
N PHE A 236 15.44 -0.39 15.02
CA PHE A 236 15.22 1.01 14.64
C PHE A 236 16.07 1.94 15.50
N ASN A 237 16.57 3.05 14.96
CA ASN A 237 17.17 4.09 15.78
C ASN A 237 16.10 4.75 16.69
N PRO A 238 16.17 4.63 18.03
CA PRO A 238 15.16 5.22 18.92
C PRO A 238 15.09 6.75 18.83
N ALA A 239 16.19 7.41 18.46
CA ALA A 239 16.23 8.87 18.30
C ALA A 239 15.37 9.36 17.11
N ASP A 240 15.21 8.53 16.08
CA ASP A 240 14.57 8.93 14.82
C ASP A 240 13.18 8.32 14.64
N ILE A 241 12.82 7.27 15.40
CA ILE A 241 11.64 6.45 15.12
C ILE A 241 10.34 7.25 15.12
N VAL A 242 10.17 8.20 16.04
CA VAL A 242 8.96 9.04 16.09
C VAL A 242 8.81 9.85 14.81
N GLN A 243 9.88 10.53 14.37
CA GLN A 243 9.87 11.30 13.12
C GLN A 243 9.60 10.41 11.91
N VAL A 244 10.18 9.20 11.86
CA VAL A 244 9.93 8.23 10.78
C VAL A 244 8.46 7.81 10.72
N LEU A 245 7.82 7.62 11.88
CA LEU A 245 6.40 7.27 11.98
C LEU A 245 5.50 8.44 11.57
N GLU A 246 5.84 9.69 11.95
CA GLU A 246 5.15 10.90 11.49
C GLU A 246 5.21 11.07 9.98
N GLN A 247 6.40 10.91 9.39
CA GLN A 247 6.57 10.96 7.94
C GLN A 247 5.79 9.85 7.23
N GLY A 248 5.67 8.67 7.85
CA GLY A 248 4.83 7.59 7.35
C GLY A 248 3.35 7.97 7.31
N LEU A 249 2.83 8.54 8.40
CA LEU A 249 1.45 9.07 8.45
C LEU A 249 1.19 10.10 7.35
N VAL A 250 2.10 11.05 7.16
CA VAL A 250 1.99 12.08 6.10
C VAL A 250 2.06 11.47 4.70
N ARG A 251 2.88 10.44 4.50
CA ARG A 251 2.98 9.76 3.19
C ARG A 251 1.69 9.01 2.86
N ASP A 252 1.11 8.33 3.83
CA ASP A 252 -0.09 7.53 3.64
C ASP A 252 -1.32 8.41 3.39
N SER A 253 -1.42 9.57 4.05
CA SER A 253 -2.50 10.53 3.80
C SER A 253 -2.48 11.16 2.40
N ARG A 254 -1.34 11.13 1.70
CA ARG A 254 -1.21 11.64 0.32
C ARG A 254 -1.66 10.64 -0.74
N ARG A 255 -1.85 9.36 -0.40
CA ARG A 255 -2.22 8.32 -1.37
C ARG A 255 -3.59 8.56 -2.03
N PRO A 256 -4.68 8.82 -1.27
CA PRO A 256 -5.97 9.18 -1.87
C PRO A 256 -5.88 10.42 -2.76
N LEU A 257 -5.13 11.44 -2.34
CA LEU A 257 -4.95 12.67 -3.13
C LEU A 257 -4.27 12.39 -4.47
N LYS A 258 -3.36 11.40 -4.52
CA LYS A 258 -2.71 10.98 -5.76
C LYS A 258 -3.71 10.34 -6.73
N LEU A 259 -4.57 9.45 -6.24
CA LEU A 259 -5.64 8.83 -7.04
C LEU A 259 -6.63 9.88 -7.58
N GLN A 260 -7.02 10.84 -6.74
CA GLN A 260 -7.90 11.95 -7.15
C GLN A 260 -7.26 12.80 -8.25
N ARG A 261 -5.95 13.11 -8.14
CA ARG A 261 -5.22 13.85 -9.19
C ARG A 261 -5.13 13.08 -10.51
N TRP A 262 -5.20 11.76 -10.47
CA TRP A 262 -5.26 10.92 -11.67
C TRP A 262 -6.68 10.82 -12.27
N GLY A 263 -7.69 11.40 -11.63
CA GLY A 263 -9.07 11.40 -12.10
C GLY A 263 -9.94 10.28 -11.53
N PHE A 264 -9.41 9.44 -10.64
CA PHE A 264 -10.23 8.44 -9.95
C PHE A 264 -11.14 9.11 -8.92
N THR A 265 -12.41 8.73 -8.90
CA THR A 265 -13.44 9.21 -7.97
C THR A 265 -14.22 8.04 -7.38
N GLY A 266 -14.95 8.26 -6.28
CA GLY A 266 -15.83 7.26 -5.70
C GLY A 266 -15.14 6.00 -5.14
N PHE A 267 -13.84 6.07 -4.85
CA PHE A 267 -13.08 4.93 -4.32
C PHE A 267 -13.03 4.92 -2.79
N GLU A 268 -12.96 3.72 -2.23
CA GLU A 268 -12.77 3.49 -0.81
C GLU A 268 -11.29 3.57 -0.41
N THR A 269 -11.04 4.00 0.83
CA THR A 269 -9.73 3.91 1.49
C THR A 269 -9.85 3.02 2.71
N ILE A 270 -9.22 1.84 2.65
CA ILE A 270 -9.43 0.77 3.61
C ILE A 270 -8.09 0.38 4.24
N PRO A 271 -7.97 0.36 5.57
CA PRO A 271 -6.77 -0.15 6.21
C PRO A 271 -6.73 -1.67 6.14
N VAL A 272 -5.56 -2.23 5.87
CA VAL A 272 -5.34 -3.68 5.78
C VAL A 272 -5.69 -4.38 7.10
N GLU A 273 -5.55 -3.68 8.24
CA GLU A 273 -5.89 -4.21 9.55
C GLU A 273 -7.40 -4.43 9.73
N ASP A 274 -8.27 -3.74 8.96
CA ASP A 274 -9.71 -4.07 8.93
C ASP A 274 -9.95 -5.33 8.09
N LEU A 275 -9.30 -5.42 6.91
CA LEU A 275 -9.41 -6.56 6.01
C LEU A 275 -8.91 -7.87 6.66
N ALA A 276 -7.84 -7.80 7.45
CA ALA A 276 -7.18 -8.94 8.07
C ALA A 276 -7.65 -9.22 9.52
N ALA A 277 -8.58 -8.42 10.06
CA ALA A 277 -9.02 -8.54 11.45
C ALA A 277 -9.52 -9.94 11.81
N PHE A 278 -10.22 -10.61 10.90
CA PHE A 278 -10.70 -12.00 11.06
C PHE A 278 -9.56 -13.00 11.24
N GLU A 279 -8.37 -12.77 10.66
CA GLU A 279 -7.20 -13.65 10.85
C GLU A 279 -6.66 -13.51 12.28
N HIS A 280 -6.79 -12.32 12.88
CA HIS A 280 -6.21 -11.97 14.17
C HIS A 280 -7.08 -12.33 15.37
N SER A 281 -8.40 -12.26 15.22
CA SER A 281 -9.35 -12.62 16.27
C SER A 281 -10.66 -13.08 15.66
N ARG A 282 -11.23 -14.15 16.21
CA ARG A 282 -12.52 -14.68 15.77
C ARG A 282 -13.65 -13.67 15.94
N ASP A 283 -13.57 -12.86 17.00
CA ASP A 283 -14.57 -11.85 17.34
C ASP A 283 -14.57 -10.64 16.39
N GLN A 284 -13.57 -10.55 15.50
CA GLN A 284 -13.47 -9.46 14.51
C GLN A 284 -13.87 -9.86 13.09
N LEU A 285 -14.56 -10.99 12.93
CA LEU A 285 -15.05 -11.45 11.63
C LEU A 285 -15.89 -10.38 10.92
N GLU A 286 -16.88 -9.79 11.60
CA GLU A 286 -17.80 -8.84 10.98
C GLU A 286 -17.11 -7.54 10.54
N ARG A 287 -16.05 -7.11 11.25
CA ARG A 287 -15.21 -5.98 10.83
C ARG A 287 -14.54 -6.27 9.48
N SER A 288 -14.02 -7.48 9.30
CA SER A 288 -13.44 -7.87 8.02
C SER A 288 -14.50 -8.09 6.94
N VAL A 289 -15.67 -8.66 7.26
CA VAL A 289 -16.78 -8.80 6.30
C VAL A 289 -17.22 -7.43 5.77
N ASP A 290 -17.38 -6.41 6.64
CA ASP A 290 -17.70 -5.05 6.23
C ASP A 290 -16.61 -4.45 5.34
N ALA A 291 -15.34 -4.55 5.75
CA ALA A 291 -14.21 -4.03 4.99
C ALA A 291 -14.08 -4.68 3.60
N TRP A 292 -14.22 -6.00 3.50
CA TRP A 292 -14.21 -6.71 2.22
C TRP A 292 -15.41 -6.36 1.36
N THR A 293 -16.59 -6.17 1.96
CA THR A 293 -17.80 -5.72 1.24
C THR A 293 -17.59 -4.33 0.63
N ARG A 294 -17.02 -3.39 1.39
CA ARG A 294 -16.67 -2.05 0.90
C ARG A 294 -15.61 -2.10 -0.20
N LEU A 295 -14.60 -2.95 -0.05
CA LEU A 295 -13.56 -3.16 -1.06
C LEU A 295 -14.17 -3.63 -2.38
N LEU A 296 -15.00 -4.67 -2.35
CA LEU A 296 -15.64 -5.24 -3.54
C LEU A 296 -16.59 -4.23 -4.21
N LYS A 297 -17.35 -3.44 -3.43
CA LYS A 297 -18.17 -2.32 -3.96
C LYS A 297 -17.31 -1.28 -4.68
N SER A 298 -16.18 -0.90 -4.08
CA SER A 298 -15.23 0.04 -4.68
C SER A 298 -14.63 -0.48 -6.00
N LEU A 299 -14.64 -1.79 -6.21
CA LEU A 299 -14.22 -2.45 -7.46
C LEU A 299 -15.37 -2.70 -8.44
N GLY A 300 -16.60 -2.24 -8.14
CA GLY A 300 -17.76 -2.38 -9.03
C GLY A 300 -18.58 -3.65 -8.84
N VAL A 301 -18.38 -4.40 -7.75
CA VAL A 301 -19.27 -5.53 -7.42
C VAL A 301 -20.54 -4.99 -6.75
N GLU A 302 -21.63 -4.91 -7.51
CA GLU A 302 -22.90 -4.32 -7.05
C GLU A 302 -23.68 -5.24 -6.09
N ALA A 303 -23.86 -6.51 -6.48
CA ALA A 303 -24.61 -7.50 -5.72
C ALA A 303 -23.66 -8.35 -4.86
N ILE A 304 -23.38 -7.90 -3.64
CA ILE A 304 -22.50 -8.62 -2.70
C ILE A 304 -23.32 -9.56 -1.82
N ASN A 305 -22.99 -10.85 -1.89
CA ASN A 305 -23.46 -11.86 -0.97
C ASN A 305 -22.54 -11.87 0.26
N THR A 306 -22.93 -11.11 1.30
CA THR A 306 -22.15 -11.01 2.55
C THR A 306 -22.00 -12.35 3.27
N THR A 307 -22.94 -13.29 3.08
CA THR A 307 -22.82 -14.67 3.59
C THR A 307 -21.69 -15.42 2.89
N ALA A 308 -21.51 -15.25 1.57
CA ALA A 308 -20.41 -15.85 0.84
C ALA A 308 -19.05 -15.26 1.26
N VAL A 309 -18.99 -13.93 1.47
CA VAL A 309 -17.79 -13.27 2.02
C VAL A 309 -17.44 -13.86 3.38
N ARG A 310 -18.41 -13.89 4.31
CA ARG A 310 -18.21 -14.47 5.65
C ARG A 310 -17.69 -15.89 5.59
N LYS A 311 -18.29 -16.74 4.75
CA LYS A 311 -17.88 -18.13 4.55
C LYS A 311 -16.44 -18.24 4.05
N ASP A 312 -16.03 -17.49 3.01
CA ASP A 312 -14.66 -17.53 2.49
C ASP A 312 -13.64 -17.15 3.58
N LEU A 313 -13.93 -16.09 4.35
CA LEU A 313 -13.04 -15.66 5.44
C LEU A 313 -12.92 -16.72 6.55
N MET A 314 -14.03 -17.37 6.91
CA MET A 314 -14.03 -18.47 7.89
C MET A 314 -13.18 -19.66 7.43
N GLU A 315 -13.26 -20.01 6.15
CA GLU A 315 -12.52 -21.13 5.54
C GLU A 315 -11.02 -20.84 5.34
N HIS A 316 -10.61 -19.57 5.37
CA HIS A 316 -9.26 -19.14 5.01
C HIS A 316 -8.54 -18.31 6.10
N GLY A 317 -8.58 -18.77 7.35
CA GLY A 317 -7.68 -18.24 8.40
C GLY A 317 -8.35 -17.64 9.62
N TRP A 318 -9.63 -17.90 9.87
CA TRP A 318 -10.39 -17.28 10.96
C TRP A 318 -9.86 -17.57 12.37
N GLY A 319 -9.20 -16.56 12.95
CA GLY A 319 -8.50 -16.62 14.23
C GLY A 319 -7.20 -17.41 14.20
N GLU A 320 -6.65 -17.75 13.03
CA GLU A 320 -5.44 -18.58 12.91
C GLU A 320 -4.13 -17.80 13.06
N ARG A 321 -4.17 -16.46 13.03
CA ARG A 321 -2.99 -15.60 13.02
C ARG A 321 -3.10 -14.45 14.02
N PRO A 322 -3.16 -14.74 15.32
CA PRO A 322 -3.17 -13.70 16.35
C PRO A 322 -1.97 -12.76 16.20
N LEU A 323 -2.20 -11.48 16.46
CA LEU A 323 -1.13 -10.47 16.41
C LEU A 323 -0.12 -10.71 17.54
N ALA A 324 1.13 -10.94 17.18
CA ALA A 324 2.21 -11.04 18.15
C ALA A 324 2.61 -9.66 18.71
N PRO A 325 3.09 -9.60 19.97
CA PRO A 325 3.71 -8.41 20.54
C PRO A 325 4.88 -7.91 19.70
N HIS A 326 5.14 -6.60 19.72
CA HIS A 326 6.24 -6.04 18.93
C HIS A 326 7.62 -6.47 19.40
N ALA A 327 7.77 -6.94 20.64
CA ALA A 327 8.99 -7.56 21.14
C ALA A 327 9.46 -8.77 20.29
N ASN A 328 8.53 -9.44 19.59
CA ASN A 328 8.86 -10.56 18.71
C ASN A 328 9.44 -10.10 17.37
N THR A 329 9.13 -8.88 16.93
CA THR A 329 9.55 -8.34 15.63
C THR A 329 10.71 -7.34 15.77
N LEU A 330 10.78 -6.61 16.88
CA LEU A 330 11.76 -5.54 17.12
C LEU A 330 12.93 -6.07 17.97
N HIS A 331 14.16 -5.88 17.49
CA HIS A 331 15.37 -6.30 18.20
C HIS A 331 15.62 -5.46 19.45
N ASN A 332 15.56 -4.13 19.30
CA ASN A 332 15.74 -3.16 20.38
C ASN A 332 14.37 -2.63 20.87
N TYR A 333 13.46 -3.55 21.18
CA TYR A 333 12.06 -3.25 21.50
C TYR A 333 11.93 -2.22 22.62
N GLU A 334 12.62 -2.40 23.75
CA GLU A 334 12.46 -1.51 24.91
C GLU A 334 12.83 -0.05 24.60
N GLN A 335 13.92 0.17 23.86
CA GLN A 335 14.33 1.53 23.48
C GLN A 335 13.34 2.15 22.49
N VAL A 336 12.85 1.37 21.52
CA VAL A 336 11.84 1.83 20.55
C VAL A 336 10.50 2.12 21.24
N ALA A 337 10.08 1.25 22.15
CA ALA A 337 8.85 1.40 22.91
C ALA A 337 8.90 2.64 23.80
N ALA A 338 10.01 2.89 24.51
CA ALA A 338 10.20 4.10 25.29
C ALA A 338 10.10 5.37 24.44
N ALA A 339 10.77 5.41 23.28
CA ALA A 339 10.70 6.55 22.36
C ALA A 339 9.27 6.79 21.83
N ILE A 340 8.55 5.73 21.45
CA ILE A 340 7.18 5.84 20.96
C ILE A 340 6.23 6.28 22.08
N ARG A 341 6.33 5.70 23.29
CA ARG A 341 5.51 6.09 24.46
C ARG A 341 5.70 7.57 24.82
N ALA A 342 6.90 8.10 24.67
CA ALA A 342 7.21 9.52 24.91
C ALA A 342 6.70 10.46 23.81
N SER A 343 6.23 9.96 22.66
CA SER A 343 5.71 10.80 21.59
C SER A 343 4.47 11.60 22.05
N PRO A 344 4.36 12.91 21.73
CA PRO A 344 3.15 13.67 22.02
C PRO A 344 1.95 13.21 21.18
N ASN A 345 2.19 12.53 20.05
CA ASN A 345 1.16 12.09 19.12
C ASN A 345 0.52 10.77 19.57
N ALA A 346 -0.76 10.82 20.00
CA ALA A 346 -1.51 9.64 20.45
C ALA A 346 -1.63 8.54 19.38
N ARG A 347 -1.70 8.92 18.09
CA ARG A 347 -1.74 7.94 17.00
C ARG A 347 -0.44 7.15 16.91
N ILE A 348 0.70 7.79 17.15
CA ILE A 348 2.01 7.12 17.16
C ILE A 348 2.11 6.16 18.35
N ARG A 349 1.66 6.58 19.53
CA ARG A 349 1.61 5.69 20.70
C ARG A 349 0.77 4.44 20.43
N SER A 350 -0.35 4.58 19.72
CA SER A 350 -1.23 3.45 19.38
C SER A 350 -0.62 2.41 18.43
N PHE A 351 0.54 2.69 17.83
CA PHE A 351 1.19 1.72 16.95
C PHE A 351 1.84 0.56 17.71
N LEU A 352 2.23 0.75 18.97
CA LEU A 352 2.84 -0.31 19.76
C LEU A 352 1.83 -1.41 20.10
N ARG A 353 2.21 -2.66 19.86
CA ARG A 353 1.59 -3.83 20.47
C ARG A 353 2.42 -4.28 21.66
N GLU A 354 1.86 -4.08 22.84
CA GLU A 354 2.42 -4.53 24.12
C GLU A 354 1.99 -5.98 24.39
N GLY A 355 2.79 -6.69 25.19
CA GLY A 355 2.53 -8.07 25.59
C GLY A 355 3.55 -8.55 26.60
#